data_AF-A0A0A2MUE4-F1
#
_entry.id   AF-A0A0A2MUE4-F1
#
_cell.length_a   1.000
_cell.length_b   1.000
_cell.length_c   1.000
_cell.angle_alpha   90.00
_cell.angle_beta   90.00
_cell.angle_gamma   90.00
#
_symmetry.space_group_name_H-M   'P 1'
#
loop_
_entity.id
_entity.type
_entity.pdbx_description
1 polymer ?
#
loop_
_entity_poly.entity_id
_entity_poly.type
_entity_poly.pdbx_seq_one_letter_code
_entity_poly.pdbx_strand_id
1 'polypeptide(L)'
;MKFSESFKSTLQDKLAANKGIFEEKSLQIVDEVFNTPARVILVSLCDYYYPFKIDYKRCVEIIKNSVKDPENLTIRKRLGSSYNFWENEIYFVPSQNEPPFWGTKEEEDYRFKTENFEYECEDEFWLDEVNHKDYEKLSGFNCFNRIAQDKDSIKIFGIKGAQYNKDAWKEYVVKLIEYHFSDFTLDLPKSNKMLRFLKPINSEFYFGFEYDTRELARFLPRNQLVMPEYMNIIIVHKSFTKKVKDAEYVNGYSDTIFSLGVLGNPFFYHPCFPIQGFAAVDMYHKKDVFMSMVPNYMWEHKELGDNMVEIIAPEMYGEKLKKHLFYYMKLLAYSSAGYLEYLEKSIVDALQAEA
;
A
#
# COMPACT_ATOMS: atom_id res chain seq x y z
N MET A 1 -23.66 13.66 -17.01
CA MET A 1 -22.50 14.51 -17.31
C MET A 1 -21.31 13.60 -17.53
N LYS A 2 -20.52 13.76 -18.59
CA LYS A 2 -19.29 12.98 -18.81
C LYS A 2 -18.10 13.76 -18.28
N PHE A 3 -17.02 13.10 -17.88
CA PHE A 3 -15.78 13.82 -17.54
C PHE A 3 -15.30 14.59 -18.78
N SER A 4 -15.11 15.90 -18.61
CA SER A 4 -14.74 16.83 -19.69
C SER A 4 -13.52 17.64 -19.26
N GLU A 5 -12.88 18.35 -20.20
CA GLU A 5 -11.83 19.32 -19.86
C GLU A 5 -12.34 20.43 -18.94
N SER A 6 -13.63 20.80 -19.05
CA SER A 6 -14.28 21.72 -18.10
C SER A 6 -14.24 21.15 -16.68
N PHE A 7 -14.68 19.90 -16.52
CA PHE A 7 -14.71 19.24 -15.20
C PHE A 7 -13.31 19.17 -14.60
N LYS A 8 -12.31 18.81 -15.42
CA LYS A 8 -10.91 18.77 -14.99
C LYS A 8 -10.42 20.14 -14.52
N SER A 9 -10.74 21.22 -15.25
CA SER A 9 -10.40 22.59 -14.86
C SER A 9 -11.08 22.98 -13.55
N THR A 10 -12.39 22.72 -13.42
CA THR A 10 -13.12 23.02 -12.19
C THR A 10 -12.59 22.20 -11.00
N LEU A 11 -12.28 20.93 -11.20
CA LEU A 11 -11.68 20.08 -10.17
C LEU A 11 -10.31 20.61 -9.74
N GLN A 12 -9.47 21.06 -10.67
CA GLN A 12 -8.20 21.71 -10.35
C GLN A 12 -8.39 22.95 -9.45
N ASP A 13 -9.38 23.79 -9.74
CA ASP A 13 -9.69 24.96 -8.91
C ASP A 13 -10.14 24.55 -7.51
N LYS A 14 -10.97 23.50 -7.39
CA LYS A 14 -11.43 22.98 -6.09
C LYS A 14 -10.35 22.26 -5.30
N LEU A 15 -9.41 21.58 -5.97
CA LEU A 15 -8.22 21.03 -5.32
C LEU A 15 -7.37 22.13 -4.71
N ALA A 16 -7.16 23.25 -5.43
CA ALA A 16 -6.43 24.40 -4.93
C ALA A 16 -7.15 25.07 -3.74
N ALA A 17 -8.47 25.27 -3.84
CA ALA A 17 -9.27 25.91 -2.79
C ALA A 17 -9.33 25.10 -1.49
N ASN A 18 -9.31 23.77 -1.58
CA ASN A 18 -9.43 22.87 -0.44
C ASN A 18 -8.08 22.42 0.16
N LYS A 19 -6.94 22.96 -0.31
CA LYS A 19 -5.60 22.60 0.21
C LYS A 19 -5.49 22.69 1.73
N GLY A 20 -6.22 23.63 2.36
CA GLY A 20 -6.25 23.77 3.83
C GLY A 20 -6.75 22.52 4.55
N ILE A 21 -7.71 21.77 3.98
CA ILE A 21 -8.21 20.51 4.54
C ILE A 21 -7.08 19.46 4.53
N PHE A 22 -6.36 19.35 3.41
CA PHE A 22 -5.25 18.42 3.30
C PHE A 22 -4.11 18.75 4.26
N GLU A 23 -3.78 20.03 4.43
CA GLU A 23 -2.79 20.49 5.43
C GLU A 23 -3.23 20.12 6.85
N GLU A 24 -4.44 20.52 7.25
CA GLU A 24 -4.99 20.28 8.59
C GLU A 24 -4.96 18.79 8.95
N LYS A 25 -5.48 17.94 8.05
CA LYS A 25 -5.55 16.49 8.29
C LYS A 25 -4.17 15.84 8.30
N SER A 26 -3.23 16.32 7.48
CA SER A 26 -1.86 15.82 7.50
C SER A 26 -1.12 16.21 8.79
N LEU A 27 -1.34 17.41 9.31
CA LEU A 27 -0.79 17.84 10.60
C LEU A 27 -1.41 17.07 11.77
N GLN A 28 -2.72 16.82 11.74
CA GLN A 28 -3.40 16.00 12.73
C GLN A 28 -2.81 14.59 12.81
N ILE A 29 -2.50 13.97 11.67
CA ILE A 29 -1.80 12.67 11.64
C ILE A 29 -0.46 12.75 12.38
N VAL A 30 0.34 13.79 12.15
CA VAL A 30 1.62 13.97 12.87
C VAL A 30 1.39 14.03 14.38
N ASP A 31 0.43 14.83 14.83
CA ASP A 31 0.10 14.99 16.26
C ASP A 31 -0.29 13.65 16.91
N GLU A 32 -1.13 12.88 16.23
CA GLU A 32 -1.69 11.64 16.75
C GLU A 32 -0.66 10.51 16.78
N VAL A 33 0.22 10.41 15.78
CA VAL A 33 1.11 9.25 15.64
C VAL A 33 2.47 9.42 16.28
N PHE A 34 2.93 10.65 16.53
CA PHE A 34 4.34 10.95 16.89
C PHE A 34 4.89 10.10 18.04
N ASN A 35 4.08 9.81 19.05
CA ASN A 35 4.45 9.02 20.23
C ASN A 35 3.79 7.63 20.28
N THR A 36 3.37 7.11 19.13
CA THR A 36 2.69 5.81 19.02
C THR A 36 3.50 4.86 18.14
N PRO A 37 3.16 3.57 18.09
CA PRO A 37 3.76 2.65 17.12
C PRO A 37 3.54 3.07 15.66
N ALA A 38 2.49 3.83 15.36
CA ALA A 38 2.22 4.32 14.00
C ALA A 38 3.19 5.44 13.54
N ARG A 39 4.09 5.93 14.41
CA ARG A 39 5.12 6.92 14.07
C ARG A 39 6.04 6.51 12.91
N VAL A 40 6.06 5.23 12.56
CA VAL A 40 6.77 4.70 11.40
C VAL A 40 6.44 5.43 10.11
N ILE A 41 5.19 5.89 9.94
CA ILE A 41 4.76 6.59 8.73
C ILE A 41 5.41 7.98 8.57
N LEU A 42 6.07 8.49 9.61
CA LEU A 42 6.78 9.76 9.60
C LEU A 42 8.23 9.61 9.11
N VAL A 43 8.73 8.39 8.89
CA VAL A 43 10.09 8.13 8.39
C VAL A 43 10.34 8.84 7.07
N SER A 44 9.35 8.85 6.18
CA SER A 44 9.39 9.58 4.91
C SER A 44 9.63 11.08 5.08
N LEU A 45 9.25 11.67 6.22
CA LEU A 45 9.45 13.10 6.52
C LEU A 45 10.75 13.40 7.27
N CYS A 46 11.54 12.36 7.59
CA CYS A 46 12.82 12.53 8.27
C CYS A 46 13.89 12.99 7.30
N ASP A 47 14.78 13.86 7.77
CA ASP A 47 15.99 14.18 7.02
C ASP A 47 16.86 12.93 6.88
N TYR A 48 17.40 12.75 5.68
CA TYR A 48 18.40 11.76 5.36
C TYR A 48 19.76 12.01 6.05
N TYR A 49 19.88 13.09 6.82
CA TYR A 49 21.11 13.46 7.52
C TYR A 49 21.18 12.90 8.94
N TYR A 50 22.40 12.51 9.32
CA TYR A 50 22.73 11.92 10.60
C TYR A 50 22.59 12.93 11.77
N PRO A 51 22.03 12.51 12.93
CA PRO A 51 21.47 11.19 13.23
C PRO A 51 20.01 11.04 12.79
N PHE A 52 19.62 9.83 12.36
CA PHE A 52 18.22 9.45 12.15
C PHE A 52 17.40 9.81 13.38
N LYS A 53 16.48 10.77 13.21
CA LYS A 53 15.60 11.26 14.25
C LYS A 53 14.34 11.83 13.61
N ILE A 54 13.19 11.36 14.06
CA ILE A 54 11.91 11.97 13.71
C ILE A 54 11.76 13.26 14.51
N ASP A 55 11.79 14.41 13.84
CA ASP A 55 11.61 15.72 14.46
C ASP A 55 10.23 16.27 14.14
N TYR A 56 9.43 16.47 15.19
CA TYR A 56 8.05 16.95 15.08
C TYR A 56 7.98 18.30 14.35
N LYS A 57 8.83 19.27 14.74
CA LYS A 57 8.78 20.62 14.16
C LYS A 57 9.11 20.57 12.67
N ARG A 58 10.04 19.70 12.30
CA ARG A 58 10.41 19.48 10.90
C ARG A 58 9.29 18.84 10.09
N CYS A 59 8.61 17.82 10.63
CA CYS A 59 7.44 17.22 9.97
C CYS A 59 6.38 18.28 9.67
N VAL A 60 6.07 19.13 10.64
CA VAL A 60 5.12 20.26 10.49
C VAL A 60 5.60 21.25 9.43
N GLU A 61 6.89 21.60 9.41
CA GLU A 61 7.46 22.53 8.45
C GLU A 61 7.38 21.99 7.00
N ILE A 62 7.79 20.72 6.78
CA ILE A 62 7.75 20.08 5.47
C ILE A 62 6.31 20.07 4.94
N ILE A 63 5.34 19.69 5.77
CA ILE A 63 3.93 19.66 5.38
C ILE A 63 3.47 21.05 4.93
N LYS A 64 3.67 22.06 5.77
CA LYS A 64 3.24 23.44 5.49
C LYS A 64 3.90 24.01 4.25
N ASN A 65 5.19 23.78 4.06
CA ASN A 65 5.93 24.30 2.91
C ASN A 65 5.49 23.59 1.61
N SER A 66 5.31 22.27 1.65
CA SER A 66 4.88 21.50 0.48
C SER A 66 3.46 21.83 0.04
N VAL A 67 2.52 22.06 0.96
CA VAL A 67 1.14 22.44 0.60
C VAL A 67 1.09 23.85 -0.01
N LYS A 68 1.90 24.78 0.49
CA LYS A 68 1.99 26.15 -0.05
C LYS A 68 2.56 26.21 -1.46
N ASP A 69 3.32 25.21 -1.87
CA ASP A 69 3.84 25.13 -3.24
C ASP A 69 2.66 25.07 -4.24
N PRO A 70 2.55 26.05 -5.17
CA PRO A 70 1.48 26.06 -6.16
C PRO A 70 1.54 24.87 -7.14
N GLU A 71 2.71 24.27 -7.34
CA GLU A 71 2.89 23.13 -8.24
C GLU A 71 2.29 21.85 -7.65
N ASN A 72 2.25 21.73 -6.32
CA ASN A 72 1.74 20.56 -5.61
C ASN A 72 0.20 20.51 -5.60
N LEU A 73 -0.33 19.28 -5.60
CA LEU A 73 -1.77 18.95 -5.65
C LEU A 73 -2.43 19.48 -6.93
N THR A 74 -1.70 19.37 -8.04
CA THR A 74 -2.18 19.76 -9.37
C THR A 74 -2.45 18.52 -10.22
N ILE A 75 -3.47 18.60 -11.08
CA ILE A 75 -3.82 17.56 -12.03
C ILE A 75 -2.84 17.63 -13.21
N ARG A 76 -2.02 16.61 -13.37
CA ARG A 76 -1.08 16.46 -14.47
C ARG A 76 -1.38 15.21 -15.28
N LYS A 77 -0.75 15.12 -16.45
CA LYS A 77 -0.69 13.86 -17.18
C LYS A 77 0.30 12.96 -16.45
N ARG A 78 -0.10 11.71 -16.21
CA ARG A 78 0.78 10.67 -15.70
C ARG A 78 2.02 10.53 -16.58
N LEU A 79 3.19 10.52 -15.95
CA LEU A 79 4.49 10.42 -16.63
C LEU A 79 5.08 9.01 -16.62
N GLY A 80 4.68 8.18 -15.64
CA GLY A 80 5.20 6.83 -15.48
C GLY A 80 4.19 5.89 -14.84
N SER A 81 4.61 4.64 -14.67
CA SER A 81 3.86 3.62 -13.93
C SER A 81 4.38 3.44 -12.51
N SER A 82 5.24 4.34 -12.03
CA SER A 82 5.78 4.25 -10.68
C SER A 82 4.74 4.69 -9.65
N TYR A 83 5.05 4.39 -8.40
CA TYR A 83 4.22 4.73 -7.26
C TYR A 83 4.48 6.16 -6.75
N ASN A 84 5.40 6.87 -7.39
CA ASN A 84 5.83 8.18 -6.95
C ASN A 84 4.82 9.26 -7.34
N PHE A 85 4.42 10.09 -6.39
CA PHE A 85 3.42 11.14 -6.62
C PHE A 85 3.82 12.16 -7.69
N TRP A 86 5.12 12.36 -7.95
CA TRP A 86 5.57 13.25 -9.02
C TRP A 86 5.35 12.71 -10.44
N GLU A 87 4.99 11.44 -10.59
CA GLU A 87 4.66 10.82 -11.87
C GLU A 87 3.15 10.54 -12.04
N ASN A 88 2.33 10.81 -11.03
CA ASN A 88 0.90 10.50 -10.98
C ASN A 88 -0.01 11.65 -11.44
N GLU A 89 -1.32 11.38 -11.56
CA GLU A 89 -2.31 12.37 -11.99
C GLU A 89 -2.44 13.53 -10.99
N ILE A 90 -2.50 13.26 -9.69
CA ILE A 90 -2.32 14.31 -8.68
C ILE A 90 -0.84 14.40 -8.34
N TYR A 91 -0.21 15.43 -8.90
CA TYR A 91 1.21 15.68 -8.73
C TYR A 91 1.53 16.15 -7.32
N PHE A 92 2.55 15.56 -6.72
CA PHE A 92 3.08 16.00 -5.45
C PHE A 92 4.58 15.68 -5.32
N VAL A 93 5.35 16.67 -4.87
CA VAL A 93 6.73 16.52 -4.42
C VAL A 93 6.83 17.15 -3.03
N PRO A 94 7.09 16.37 -1.97
CA PRO A 94 7.32 16.95 -0.67
C PRO A 94 8.62 17.77 -0.70
N SER A 95 8.65 18.89 0.02
CA SER A 95 9.83 19.74 0.18
C SER A 95 10.85 19.03 1.09
N GLN A 96 11.51 18.00 0.56
CA GLN A 96 12.54 17.23 1.27
C GLN A 96 13.93 17.64 0.81
N ASN A 97 14.91 17.38 1.67
CA ASN A 97 16.32 17.41 1.29
C ASN A 97 16.65 16.17 0.45
N GLU A 98 17.68 16.28 -0.41
CA GLU A 98 18.09 15.15 -1.26
C GLU A 98 18.51 13.93 -0.42
N PRO A 99 18.15 12.70 -0.85
CA PRO A 99 18.63 11.48 -0.21
C PRO A 99 20.15 11.39 -0.26
N PRO A 100 20.79 10.56 0.62
CA PRO A 100 22.22 10.36 0.54
C PRO A 100 22.53 9.69 -0.81
N PHE A 101 23.71 9.97 -1.35
CA PHE A 101 24.10 9.37 -2.64
C PHE A 101 24.12 7.84 -2.53
N TRP A 102 23.55 7.18 -3.55
CA TRP A 102 23.51 5.73 -3.64
C TRP A 102 24.92 5.10 -3.56
N GLY A 103 25.06 4.01 -2.81
CA GLY A 103 26.30 3.28 -2.58
C GLY A 103 27.23 3.90 -1.54
N THR A 104 26.74 4.85 -0.74
CA THR A 104 27.50 5.47 0.36
C THR A 104 27.26 4.75 1.68
N LYS A 105 28.21 4.88 2.61
CA LYS A 105 28.05 4.35 3.97
C LYS A 105 26.89 5.02 4.70
N GLU A 106 26.68 6.31 4.42
CA GLU A 106 25.58 7.10 4.97
C GLU A 106 24.22 6.54 4.56
N GLU A 107 24.06 6.09 3.30
CA GLU A 107 22.85 5.40 2.83
C GLU A 107 22.64 4.07 3.57
N GLU A 108 23.70 3.26 3.72
CA GLU A 108 23.60 1.99 4.43
C GLU A 108 23.23 2.17 5.91
N ASP A 109 23.85 3.14 6.59
CA ASP A 109 23.56 3.47 7.99
C ASP A 109 22.13 4.01 8.14
N TYR A 110 21.65 4.83 7.20
CA TYR A 110 20.26 5.31 7.17
C TYR A 110 19.27 4.16 6.98
N ARG A 111 19.52 3.30 5.98
CA ARG A 111 18.69 2.12 5.69
C ARG A 111 18.62 1.20 6.91
N PHE A 112 19.75 0.89 7.52
CA PHE A 112 19.77 0.02 8.69
C PHE A 112 18.99 0.61 9.88
N LYS A 113 19.11 1.92 10.14
CA LYS A 113 18.40 2.57 11.23
C LYS A 113 16.89 2.66 10.99
N THR A 114 16.48 2.94 9.76
CA THR A 114 15.05 2.92 9.38
C THR A 114 14.50 1.51 9.52
N GLU A 115 15.18 0.49 8.98
CA GLU A 115 14.85 -0.94 9.15
C GLU A 115 14.61 -1.34 10.61
N ASN A 116 15.55 -1.02 11.51
CA ASN A 116 15.39 -1.31 12.93
C ASN A 116 14.20 -0.56 13.54
N PHE A 117 14.03 0.72 13.20
CA PHE A 117 12.97 1.56 13.74
C PHE A 117 11.58 1.08 13.34
N GLU A 118 11.40 0.69 12.07
CA GLU A 118 10.13 0.14 11.61
C GLU A 118 9.82 -1.20 12.30
N TYR A 119 10.82 -2.07 12.46
CA TYR A 119 10.68 -3.34 13.15
C TYR A 119 10.25 -3.14 14.63
N GLU A 120 10.90 -2.21 15.34
CA GLU A 120 10.53 -1.84 16.72
C GLU A 120 9.10 -1.29 16.80
N CYS A 121 8.70 -0.45 15.85
CA CYS A 121 7.34 0.08 15.79
C CYS A 121 6.30 -1.04 15.57
N GLU A 122 6.57 -2.01 14.70
CA GLU A 122 5.66 -3.14 14.51
C GLU A 122 5.59 -4.03 15.76
N ASP A 123 6.71 -4.31 16.42
CA ASP A 123 6.73 -5.08 17.68
C ASP A 123 5.90 -4.37 18.78
N GLU A 124 6.04 -3.05 18.93
CA GLU A 124 5.22 -2.25 19.85
C GLU A 124 3.74 -2.25 19.46
N PHE A 125 3.42 -2.19 18.17
CA PHE A 125 2.05 -2.25 17.66
C PHE A 125 1.34 -3.53 18.11
N TRP A 126 2.04 -4.66 18.09
CA TRP A 126 1.48 -5.94 18.53
C TRP A 126 1.37 -6.08 20.05
N LEU A 127 1.85 -5.13 20.88
CA LEU A 127 1.61 -5.17 22.33
C LEU A 127 0.16 -4.84 22.71
N ASP A 128 -0.61 -4.21 21.82
CA ASP A 128 -2.00 -3.86 22.05
C ASP A 128 -2.95 -5.03 21.71
N GLU A 129 -3.70 -5.49 22.71
CA GLU A 129 -4.68 -6.56 22.56
C GLU A 129 -5.78 -6.26 21.53
N VAL A 130 -6.10 -4.99 21.28
CA VAL A 130 -7.09 -4.60 20.28
C VAL A 130 -6.61 -5.01 18.89
N ASN A 131 -5.33 -4.81 18.59
CA ASN A 131 -4.73 -5.20 17.32
C ASN A 131 -4.77 -6.72 17.12
N HIS A 132 -4.51 -7.49 18.18
CA HIS A 132 -4.64 -8.94 18.17
C HIS A 132 -6.07 -9.41 17.88
N LYS A 133 -7.06 -8.88 18.61
CA LYS A 133 -8.47 -9.25 18.45
C LYS A 133 -9.00 -8.92 17.05
N ASP A 134 -8.55 -7.82 16.48
CA ASP A 134 -8.94 -7.42 15.13
C ASP A 134 -8.30 -8.31 14.07
N TYR A 135 -7.01 -8.61 14.23
CA TYR A 135 -6.28 -9.53 13.35
C TYR A 135 -6.89 -10.94 13.32
N GLU A 136 -7.25 -11.50 14.49
CA GLU A 136 -7.82 -12.86 14.61
C GLU A 136 -9.13 -13.04 13.82
N LYS A 137 -9.92 -11.96 13.66
CA LYS A 137 -11.16 -11.99 12.86
C LYS A 137 -10.90 -12.25 11.37
N LEU A 138 -9.70 -11.93 10.88
CA LEU A 138 -9.38 -11.87 9.45
C LEU A 138 -8.39 -12.96 9.02
N SER A 139 -7.58 -13.48 9.95
CA SER A 139 -6.38 -14.28 9.64
C SER A 139 -6.58 -15.80 9.52
N GLY A 140 -7.82 -16.28 9.72
CA GLY A 140 -8.19 -17.71 9.73
C GLY A 140 -8.15 -18.41 8.36
N PHE A 141 -6.99 -18.45 7.69
CA PHE A 141 -6.80 -19.16 6.42
C PHE A 141 -5.41 -19.82 6.30
N ASN A 142 -5.27 -20.78 5.40
CA ASN A 142 -3.97 -21.42 5.10
C ASN A 142 -3.16 -20.59 4.10
N CYS A 143 -2.02 -20.05 4.51
CA CYS A 143 -1.16 -19.19 3.67
C CYS A 143 -0.55 -19.92 2.47
N PHE A 144 -0.35 -21.22 2.58
CA PHE A 144 0.41 -22.05 1.65
C PHE A 144 -0.41 -23.25 1.22
N ASN A 145 -0.25 -23.63 -0.04
CA ASN A 145 -0.70 -24.91 -0.58
C ASN A 145 0.29 -26.00 -0.15
N ARG A 146 -0.24 -27.18 0.15
CA ARG A 146 0.59 -28.38 0.32
C ARG A 146 0.92 -28.96 -1.05
N ILE A 147 2.19 -29.27 -1.29
CA ILE A 147 2.67 -29.74 -2.59
C ILE A 147 3.47 -31.00 -2.40
N ALA A 148 3.19 -32.00 -3.22
CA ALA A 148 4.02 -33.19 -3.35
C ALA A 148 4.98 -33.01 -4.54
N GLN A 149 6.26 -33.28 -4.33
CA GLN A 149 7.28 -33.29 -5.37
C GLN A 149 7.98 -34.66 -5.39
N ASP A 150 8.27 -35.14 -6.60
CA ASP A 150 9.06 -36.34 -6.80
C ASP A 150 10.53 -36.13 -6.35
N LYS A 151 11.10 -37.10 -5.64
CA LYS A 151 12.47 -37.03 -5.08
C LYS A 151 13.53 -36.91 -6.17
N ASP A 152 13.33 -37.49 -7.35
CA ASP A 152 14.29 -37.36 -8.44
C ASP A 152 14.22 -35.98 -9.09
N SER A 153 13.03 -35.38 -9.18
CA SER A 153 12.88 -33.96 -9.51
C SER A 153 13.60 -33.06 -8.50
N ILE A 154 13.55 -33.37 -7.20
CA ILE A 154 14.29 -32.62 -6.16
C ILE A 154 15.81 -32.72 -6.38
N LYS A 155 16.33 -33.90 -6.69
CA LYS A 155 17.78 -34.09 -6.95
C LYS A 155 18.27 -33.25 -8.13
N ILE A 156 17.45 -33.09 -9.17
CA ILE A 156 17.84 -32.41 -10.42
C ILE A 156 17.61 -30.90 -10.34
N PHE A 157 16.48 -30.47 -9.78
CA PHE A 157 16.01 -29.08 -9.86
C PHE A 157 15.95 -28.38 -8.50
N GLY A 158 16.27 -29.09 -7.42
CA GLY A 158 16.09 -28.62 -6.04
C GLY A 158 14.64 -28.74 -5.55
N ILE A 159 14.47 -28.47 -4.25
CA ILE A 159 13.16 -28.40 -3.61
C ILE A 159 12.41 -27.20 -4.17
N LYS A 160 11.21 -27.43 -4.70
CA LYS A 160 10.33 -26.34 -5.11
C LYS A 160 9.86 -25.55 -3.91
N GLY A 161 9.68 -24.25 -4.15
CA GLY A 161 8.97 -23.34 -3.27
C GLY A 161 7.57 -23.85 -2.82
N ALA A 162 7.13 -23.48 -1.62
CA ALA A 162 5.89 -23.76 -0.96
C ALA A 162 5.01 -22.69 -1.53
N GLN A 163 4.05 -23.11 -2.33
CA GLN A 163 3.33 -22.14 -3.12
C GLN A 163 2.33 -21.46 -2.23
N TYR A 164 2.37 -20.14 -2.21
CA TYR A 164 1.32 -19.34 -1.63
C TYR A 164 -0.04 -19.77 -2.17
N ASN A 165 -1.02 -19.89 -1.26
CA ASN A 165 -2.41 -20.08 -1.65
C ASN A 165 -2.95 -18.75 -2.21
N LYS A 166 -2.85 -18.58 -3.52
CA LYS A 166 -3.21 -17.34 -4.21
C LYS A 166 -4.63 -16.87 -3.90
N ASP A 167 -5.60 -17.77 -3.90
CA ASP A 167 -6.99 -17.38 -3.71
C ASP A 167 -7.24 -16.95 -2.27
N ALA A 168 -6.63 -17.65 -1.29
CA ALA A 168 -6.72 -17.26 0.11
C ALA A 168 -6.01 -15.93 0.41
N TRP A 169 -4.84 -15.66 -0.19
CA TRP A 169 -4.17 -14.36 -0.07
C TRP A 169 -4.98 -13.23 -0.71
N LYS A 170 -5.57 -13.47 -1.88
CA LYS A 170 -6.47 -12.51 -2.51
C LYS A 170 -7.67 -12.20 -1.61
N GLU A 171 -8.31 -13.23 -1.06
CA GLU A 171 -9.44 -13.07 -0.14
C GLU A 171 -9.03 -12.30 1.11
N TYR A 172 -7.86 -12.60 1.68
CA TYR A 172 -7.33 -11.88 2.83
C TYR A 172 -7.08 -10.40 2.54
N VAL A 173 -6.46 -10.07 1.40
CA VAL A 173 -6.27 -8.65 0.99
C VAL A 173 -7.62 -7.95 0.83
N VAL A 174 -8.61 -8.59 0.20
CA VAL A 174 -9.95 -8.00 0.06
C VAL A 174 -10.59 -7.76 1.43
N LYS A 175 -10.52 -8.72 2.34
CA LYS A 175 -11.01 -8.59 3.72
C LYS A 175 -10.33 -7.44 4.48
N LEU A 176 -9.01 -7.29 4.32
CA LEU A 176 -8.26 -6.18 4.92
C LEU A 176 -8.70 -4.83 4.35
N ILE A 177 -8.91 -4.74 3.03
CA ILE A 177 -9.43 -3.52 2.40
C ILE A 177 -10.81 -3.18 2.95
N GLU A 178 -11.75 -4.13 2.95
CA GLU A 178 -13.12 -3.89 3.46
C GLU A 178 -13.13 -3.54 4.95
N TYR A 179 -12.23 -4.12 5.74
CA TYR A 179 -12.12 -3.85 7.17
C TYR A 179 -11.58 -2.45 7.47
N HIS A 180 -10.48 -2.07 6.81
CA HIS A 180 -9.78 -0.80 7.09
C HIS A 180 -10.34 0.40 6.32
N PHE A 181 -10.99 0.18 5.17
CA PHE A 181 -11.64 1.20 4.35
C PHE A 181 -13.16 1.01 4.34
N SER A 182 -13.76 0.96 5.54
CA SER A 182 -15.18 0.59 5.75
C SER A 182 -16.19 1.52 5.06
N ASP A 183 -15.80 2.75 4.71
CA ASP A 183 -16.62 3.69 3.95
C ASP A 183 -16.77 3.30 2.46
N PHE A 184 -15.95 2.38 1.96
CA PHE A 184 -15.94 1.95 0.56
C PHE A 184 -16.37 0.50 0.44
N THR A 185 -17.28 0.23 -0.50
CA THR A 185 -17.85 -1.11 -0.70
C THR A 185 -17.40 -1.72 -2.02
N LEU A 186 -17.12 -3.02 -2.05
CA LEU A 186 -16.74 -3.72 -3.28
C LEU A 186 -17.91 -3.72 -4.29
N ASP A 187 -17.76 -2.98 -5.39
CA ASP A 187 -18.74 -2.95 -6.48
C ASP A 187 -18.40 -4.04 -7.52
N LEU A 188 -18.91 -5.26 -7.29
CA LEU A 188 -18.73 -6.39 -8.21
C LEU A 188 -19.20 -6.11 -9.65
N PRO A 189 -20.38 -5.49 -9.89
CA PRO A 189 -20.83 -5.15 -11.25
C PRO A 189 -19.84 -4.28 -12.05
N LYS A 190 -19.14 -3.36 -11.38
CA LYS A 190 -18.11 -2.52 -12.00
C LYS A 190 -16.71 -3.13 -11.92
N SER A 191 -16.52 -4.27 -11.26
CA SER A 191 -15.22 -4.93 -11.09
C SER A 191 -14.92 -5.97 -12.18
N ASN A 192 -13.64 -6.21 -12.42
CA ASN A 192 -13.14 -7.33 -13.23
C ASN A 192 -11.78 -7.80 -12.68
N LYS A 193 -10.69 -7.61 -13.43
CA LYS A 193 -9.32 -7.86 -12.95
C LYS A 193 -8.88 -6.81 -11.93
N MET A 194 -9.40 -5.59 -12.08
CA MET A 194 -9.38 -4.54 -11.07
C MET A 194 -10.63 -4.70 -10.21
N LEU A 195 -10.45 -4.91 -8.91
CA LEU A 195 -11.54 -4.81 -7.94
C LEU A 195 -11.73 -3.34 -7.58
N ARG A 196 -12.98 -2.88 -7.52
CA ARG A 196 -13.32 -1.48 -7.29
C ARG A 196 -14.09 -1.33 -5.99
N PHE A 197 -13.51 -0.59 -5.05
CA PHE A 197 -14.14 -0.25 -3.78
C PHE A 197 -14.68 1.16 -3.90
N LEU A 198 -16.00 1.30 -3.93
CA LEU A 198 -16.69 2.53 -4.31
C LEU A 198 -17.70 2.95 -3.24
N LYS A 199 -17.92 4.26 -3.16
CA LYS A 199 -19.03 4.90 -2.45
C LYS A 199 -19.72 5.93 -3.35
N PRO A 200 -21.05 6.10 -3.25
CA PRO A 200 -21.77 7.09 -4.04
C PRO A 200 -21.44 8.51 -3.56
N ILE A 201 -21.16 9.42 -4.51
CA ILE A 201 -21.06 10.87 -4.24
C ILE A 201 -22.42 11.53 -4.46
N ASN A 202 -23.07 11.18 -5.57
CA ASN A 202 -24.42 11.60 -5.93
C ASN A 202 -25.09 10.52 -6.81
N SER A 203 -26.22 10.83 -7.45
CA SER A 203 -26.96 9.87 -8.29
C SER A 203 -26.21 9.41 -9.54
N GLU A 204 -25.22 10.19 -10.00
CA GLU A 204 -24.49 9.94 -11.25
C GLU A 204 -23.04 9.50 -11.04
N PHE A 205 -22.43 9.77 -9.89
CA PHE A 205 -21.00 9.58 -9.67
C PHE A 205 -20.68 8.83 -8.38
N TYR A 206 -19.61 8.03 -8.46
CA TYR A 206 -19.02 7.25 -7.38
C TYR A 206 -17.56 7.66 -7.20
N PHE A 207 -17.08 7.64 -5.95
CA PHE A 207 -15.69 7.85 -5.58
C PHE A 207 -15.13 6.57 -4.96
N GLY A 208 -13.85 6.29 -5.18
CA GLY A 208 -13.22 5.14 -4.56
C GLY A 208 -11.87 4.84 -5.13
N PHE A 209 -11.46 3.58 -5.06
CA PHE A 209 -10.16 3.14 -5.53
C PHE A 209 -10.19 1.73 -6.10
N GLU A 210 -9.16 1.41 -6.87
CA GLU A 210 -9.00 0.14 -7.57
C GLU A 210 -7.85 -0.66 -7.01
N TYR A 211 -8.07 -1.96 -6.82
CA TYR A 211 -7.04 -2.93 -6.47
C TYR A 211 -6.78 -3.89 -7.63
N ASP A 212 -5.53 -3.92 -8.13
CA ASP A 212 -5.12 -4.83 -9.21
C ASP A 212 -4.81 -6.23 -8.71
N THR A 213 -5.75 -7.16 -8.91
CA THR A 213 -5.56 -8.56 -8.49
C THR A 213 -4.58 -9.34 -9.38
N ARG A 214 -4.16 -8.77 -10.52
CA ARG A 214 -3.19 -9.42 -11.43
C ARG A 214 -1.79 -9.46 -10.83
N GLU A 215 -1.47 -8.52 -9.95
CA GLU A 215 -0.16 -8.44 -9.29
C GLU A 215 0.14 -9.71 -8.48
N LEU A 216 -0.81 -10.10 -7.61
CA LEU A 216 -0.72 -11.39 -6.90
C LEU A 216 -0.62 -12.58 -7.86
N ALA A 217 -1.39 -12.56 -8.96
CA ALA A 217 -1.34 -13.63 -9.95
C ALA A 217 0.02 -13.77 -10.65
N ARG A 218 0.75 -12.66 -10.79
CA ARG A 218 2.06 -12.60 -11.46
C ARG A 218 3.20 -13.01 -10.54
N PHE A 219 3.16 -12.61 -9.26
CA PHE A 219 4.27 -12.75 -8.33
C PHE A 219 4.19 -14.00 -7.44
N LEU A 220 3.00 -14.41 -7.00
CA LEU A 220 2.87 -15.58 -6.12
C LEU A 220 3.43 -16.88 -6.72
N PRO A 221 3.27 -17.18 -8.05
CA PRO A 221 3.91 -18.36 -8.65
C PRO A 221 5.45 -18.34 -8.60
N ARG A 222 6.06 -17.17 -8.41
CA ARG A 222 7.51 -16.97 -8.25
C ARG A 222 7.94 -16.98 -6.79
N ASN A 223 7.05 -17.42 -5.89
CA ASN A 223 7.26 -17.40 -4.45
C ASN A 223 7.52 -16.00 -3.88
N GLN A 224 6.94 -14.98 -4.52
CA GLN A 224 7.03 -13.58 -4.11
C GLN A 224 5.65 -13.11 -3.68
N LEU A 225 5.47 -12.93 -2.37
CA LEU A 225 4.32 -12.19 -1.85
C LEU A 225 4.57 -10.70 -2.10
N VAL A 226 3.58 -10.02 -2.66
CA VAL A 226 3.61 -8.58 -2.89
C VAL A 226 2.46 -7.95 -2.11
N MET A 227 2.74 -6.80 -1.50
CA MET A 227 1.69 -6.00 -0.87
C MET A 227 0.78 -5.40 -1.95
N PRO A 228 -0.45 -5.00 -1.60
CA PRO A 228 -1.26 -4.14 -2.45
C PRO A 228 -0.66 -2.72 -2.46
N GLU A 229 0.51 -2.56 -3.06
CA GLU A 229 1.29 -1.30 -3.08
C GLU A 229 0.59 -0.22 -3.90
N TYR A 230 -0.12 -0.64 -4.95
CA TYR A 230 -0.78 0.25 -5.89
C TYR A 230 -2.29 0.08 -5.86
N MET A 231 -2.95 0.98 -5.15
CA MET A 231 -4.38 1.20 -5.31
C MET A 231 -4.59 2.54 -6.01
N ASN A 232 -5.35 2.55 -7.09
CA ASN A 232 -5.57 3.76 -7.89
C ASN A 232 -6.87 4.44 -7.47
N ILE A 233 -6.83 5.69 -7.02
CA ILE A 233 -8.00 6.48 -6.69
C ILE A 233 -8.74 6.86 -7.99
N ILE A 234 -10.05 6.71 -7.99
CA ILE A 234 -10.90 6.91 -9.16
C ILE A 234 -12.21 7.63 -8.84
N ILE A 235 -12.71 8.36 -9.83
CA ILE A 235 -14.11 8.82 -9.92
C ILE A 235 -14.76 8.06 -11.06
N VAL A 236 -15.97 7.55 -10.84
CA VAL A 236 -16.66 6.69 -11.81
C VAL A 236 -18.08 7.22 -12.06
N HIS A 237 -18.45 7.38 -13.33
CA HIS A 237 -19.83 7.69 -13.70
C HIS A 237 -20.71 6.43 -13.63
N LYS A 238 -22.00 6.57 -13.34
CA LYS A 238 -22.94 5.43 -13.18
C LYS A 238 -23.03 4.52 -14.40
N SER A 239 -22.78 5.08 -15.59
CA SER A 239 -22.80 4.33 -16.86
C SER A 239 -21.51 3.55 -17.12
N PHE A 240 -20.50 3.67 -16.26
CA PHE A 240 -19.27 2.92 -16.36
C PHE A 240 -19.55 1.42 -16.32
N THR A 241 -18.80 0.68 -17.12
CA THR A 241 -18.84 -0.78 -17.15
C THR A 241 -17.46 -1.32 -16.81
N LYS A 242 -17.37 -2.60 -16.48
CA LYS A 242 -16.15 -3.27 -15.99
C LYS A 242 -14.87 -3.21 -16.86
N LYS A 243 -14.91 -2.62 -18.07
CA LYS A 243 -13.76 -2.55 -18.99
C LYS A 243 -13.31 -1.10 -19.16
N VAL A 244 -12.05 -0.85 -18.77
CA VAL A 244 -11.28 0.33 -19.17
C VAL A 244 -10.34 -0.14 -20.27
N LYS A 245 -10.22 0.61 -21.37
CA LYS A 245 -9.20 0.35 -22.39
C LYS A 245 -7.86 0.83 -21.84
N ASP A 246 -6.76 0.12 -22.10
CA ASP A 246 -5.44 0.51 -21.55
C ASP A 246 -5.06 1.97 -21.85
N ALA A 247 -5.46 2.50 -23.02
CA ALA A 247 -5.27 3.90 -23.39
C ALA A 247 -6.00 4.91 -22.48
N GLU A 248 -7.14 4.54 -21.90
CA GLU A 248 -7.93 5.39 -20.99
C GLU A 248 -7.24 5.53 -19.63
N TYR A 249 -6.53 4.49 -19.16
CA TYR A 249 -5.66 4.59 -17.99
C TYR A 249 -4.44 5.47 -18.24
N VAL A 250 -3.81 5.34 -19.41
CA VAL A 250 -2.62 6.14 -19.78
C VAL A 250 -2.96 7.63 -19.91
N ASN A 251 -4.19 7.95 -20.34
CA ASN A 251 -4.63 9.34 -20.46
C ASN A 251 -5.15 9.94 -19.14
N GLY A 252 -5.26 9.15 -18.07
CA GLY A 252 -5.73 9.59 -16.76
C GLY A 252 -7.24 9.84 -16.67
N TYR A 253 -7.98 9.83 -17.78
CA TYR A 253 -9.45 9.92 -17.79
C TYR A 253 -10.06 9.38 -19.09
N SER A 254 -11.34 9.04 -19.00
CA SER A 254 -12.28 8.79 -20.10
C SER A 254 -13.61 9.46 -19.78
N ASP A 255 -14.59 9.35 -20.68
CA ASP A 255 -15.97 9.83 -20.43
C ASP A 255 -16.62 9.30 -19.14
N THR A 256 -16.16 8.15 -18.62
CA THR A 256 -16.86 7.39 -17.57
C THR A 256 -16.00 7.02 -16.36
N ILE A 257 -14.68 7.22 -16.42
CA ILE A 257 -13.76 7.03 -15.30
C ILE A 257 -12.68 8.11 -15.33
N PHE A 258 -12.31 8.63 -14.16
CA PHE A 258 -11.25 9.61 -13.97
C PHE A 258 -10.27 9.09 -12.92
N SER A 259 -8.98 9.01 -13.25
CA SER A 259 -7.91 8.58 -12.36
C SER A 259 -7.36 9.79 -11.59
N LEU A 260 -7.19 9.64 -10.28
CA LEU A 260 -6.59 10.65 -9.40
C LEU A 260 -5.22 10.23 -8.88
N GLY A 261 -4.67 9.13 -9.40
CA GLY A 261 -3.38 8.61 -8.97
C GLY A 261 -3.50 7.68 -7.76
N VAL A 262 -2.49 7.68 -6.91
CA VAL A 262 -2.29 6.60 -5.94
C VAL A 262 -3.01 6.85 -4.63
N LEU A 263 -3.52 5.76 -4.04
CA LEU A 263 -4.06 5.74 -2.70
C LEU A 263 -2.92 5.84 -1.68
N GLY A 264 -2.88 6.97 -1.01
CA GLY A 264 -1.92 7.27 0.04
C GLY A 264 -1.83 8.76 0.25
N ASN A 265 -1.58 9.20 1.47
CA ASN A 265 -1.20 10.59 1.68
C ASN A 265 0.23 10.78 1.15
N PRO A 266 0.49 11.75 0.24
CA PRO A 266 1.82 11.98 -0.32
C PRO A 266 2.95 12.16 0.70
N PHE A 267 2.65 12.60 1.93
CA PHE A 267 3.62 12.72 3.02
C PHE A 267 3.96 11.39 3.69
N PHE A 268 3.06 10.41 3.68
CA PHE A 268 3.08 9.19 4.49
C PHE A 268 2.97 7.92 3.62
N TYR A 269 3.26 8.04 2.33
CA TYR A 269 3.15 6.94 1.39
C TYR A 269 4.33 5.97 1.49
N HIS A 270 4.07 4.68 1.25
CA HIS A 270 4.86 3.56 1.75
C HIS A 270 4.94 3.55 3.29
N PRO A 271 3.80 3.31 3.98
CA PRO A 271 3.71 3.47 5.44
C PRO A 271 4.63 2.53 6.24
N CYS A 272 5.10 1.45 5.63
CA CYS A 272 6.18 0.60 6.13
C CYS A 272 6.84 -0.13 4.94
N PHE A 273 7.96 -0.81 5.18
CA PHE A 273 8.66 -1.58 4.16
C PHE A 273 7.74 -2.61 3.48
N PRO A 274 8.01 -2.93 2.20
CA PRO A 274 7.31 -4.01 1.53
C PRO A 274 7.60 -5.36 2.21
N ILE A 275 6.63 -6.26 2.14
CA ILE A 275 6.67 -7.58 2.80
C ILE A 275 7.94 -8.42 2.53
N GLN A 276 8.58 -8.22 1.37
CA GLN A 276 9.83 -8.88 1.01
C GLN A 276 11.02 -8.32 1.79
N GLY A 277 11.05 -6.99 2.01
CA GLY A 277 12.04 -6.33 2.85
C GLY A 277 11.87 -6.75 4.31
N PHE A 278 10.63 -6.78 4.81
CA PHE A 278 10.34 -7.27 6.16
C PHE A 278 10.84 -8.70 6.39
N ALA A 279 10.61 -9.63 5.44
CA ALA A 279 11.09 -11.00 5.59
C ALA A 279 12.62 -11.08 5.70
N ALA A 280 13.38 -10.20 5.03
CA ALA A 280 14.82 -10.12 5.17
C ALA A 280 15.22 -9.51 6.52
N VAL A 281 14.59 -8.40 6.93
CA VAL A 281 14.86 -7.70 8.18
C VAL A 281 14.55 -8.58 9.40
N ASP A 282 13.40 -9.25 9.44
CA ASP A 282 13.02 -10.20 10.52
C ASP A 282 14.06 -11.33 10.69
N MET A 283 14.69 -11.79 9.60
CA MET A 283 15.82 -12.71 9.71
C MET A 283 16.99 -12.05 10.42
N TYR A 284 17.42 -10.86 10.02
CA TYR A 284 18.61 -10.17 10.57
C TYR A 284 18.50 -9.87 12.07
N HIS A 285 17.31 -9.53 12.56
CA HIS A 285 17.08 -9.24 13.98
C HIS A 285 17.12 -10.49 14.87
N LYS A 286 16.85 -11.68 14.32
CA LYS A 286 16.87 -12.96 15.07
C LYS A 286 18.19 -13.70 14.90
N LYS A 287 19.33 -13.03 15.22
CA LYS A 287 20.70 -13.57 15.09
C LYS A 287 20.92 -14.97 15.70
N ASP A 288 20.14 -15.35 16.72
CA ASP A 288 20.22 -16.69 17.34
C ASP A 288 19.61 -17.82 16.50
N VAL A 289 18.91 -17.51 15.41
CA VAL A 289 18.25 -18.49 14.52
C VAL A 289 18.86 -18.48 13.10
N PHE A 290 19.88 -17.65 12.87
CA PHE A 290 20.39 -17.31 11.54
C PHE A 290 21.15 -18.46 10.84
N MET A 291 21.68 -19.43 11.59
CA MET A 291 22.33 -20.61 10.98
C MET A 291 21.34 -21.72 10.58
N SER A 292 20.03 -21.59 10.85
CA SER A 292 19.01 -22.58 10.47
C SER A 292 17.94 -22.05 9.49
N MET A 293 18.03 -20.78 9.06
CA MET A 293 16.93 -20.05 8.40
C MET A 293 17.19 -19.59 6.96
N VAL A 294 17.75 -20.44 6.10
CA VAL A 294 17.65 -20.18 4.64
C VAL A 294 16.26 -20.61 4.17
N PRO A 295 15.57 -19.82 3.31
CA PRO A 295 14.52 -20.20 2.37
C PRO A 295 13.99 -21.63 2.40
N ASN A 296 14.93 -22.50 2.02
CA ASN A 296 14.73 -23.88 1.65
C ASN A 296 14.88 -24.89 2.81
N TYR A 297 15.32 -24.47 4.01
CA TYR A 297 15.60 -25.36 5.14
C TYR A 297 14.55 -25.36 6.26
N MET A 298 13.60 -24.41 6.30
CA MET A 298 12.52 -24.43 7.31
C MET A 298 11.33 -25.34 6.92
N TRP A 299 11.47 -26.10 5.84
CA TRP A 299 10.36 -26.71 5.16
C TRP A 299 10.32 -28.15 5.57
N GLU A 300 9.25 -28.51 6.26
CA GLU A 300 9.10 -29.88 6.72
C GLU A 300 8.85 -30.75 5.50
N HIS A 301 9.66 -31.80 5.39
CA HIS A 301 9.51 -32.79 4.35
C HIS A 301 8.85 -34.01 4.95
N LYS A 302 7.67 -34.33 4.45
CA LYS A 302 6.97 -35.56 4.83
C LYS A 302 7.04 -36.53 3.68
N GLU A 303 7.66 -37.68 3.89
CA GLU A 303 7.63 -38.75 2.91
C GLU A 303 6.20 -39.30 2.78
N LEU A 304 5.68 -39.33 1.56
CA LEU A 304 4.32 -39.81 1.27
C LEU A 304 4.29 -41.26 0.75
N GLY A 305 5.47 -41.86 0.50
CA GLY A 305 5.60 -43.10 -0.28
C GLY A 305 5.86 -42.82 -1.76
N ASP A 306 6.10 -43.86 -2.56
CA ASP A 306 6.22 -43.81 -4.03
C ASP A 306 7.13 -42.71 -4.59
N ASN A 307 8.31 -42.52 -3.97
CA ASN A 307 9.29 -41.51 -4.36
C ASN A 307 8.79 -40.05 -4.25
N MET A 308 7.71 -39.79 -3.51
CA MET A 308 7.14 -38.45 -3.31
C MET A 308 7.46 -37.87 -1.94
N VAL A 309 7.71 -36.57 -1.90
CA VAL A 309 7.91 -35.76 -0.69
C VAL A 309 6.89 -34.64 -0.68
N GLU A 310 6.11 -34.53 0.39
CA GLU A 310 5.30 -33.36 0.68
C GLU A 310 6.18 -32.26 1.26
N ILE A 311 6.00 -31.05 0.75
CA ILE A 311 6.68 -29.85 1.20
C ILE A 311 5.69 -29.03 2.04
N ILE A 312 6.05 -28.78 3.29
CA ILE A 312 5.19 -28.08 4.26
C ILE A 312 5.91 -26.81 4.71
N ALA A 313 5.30 -25.65 4.44
CA ALA A 313 5.80 -24.38 4.94
C ALA A 313 5.50 -24.21 6.44
N PRO A 314 6.41 -23.59 7.21
CA PRO A 314 6.20 -23.39 8.64
C PRO A 314 5.07 -22.38 8.90
N GLU A 315 4.13 -22.75 9.77
CA GLU A 315 2.95 -21.92 10.09
C GLU A 315 3.34 -20.54 10.65
N MET A 316 4.36 -20.49 11.51
CA MET A 316 4.88 -19.23 12.06
C MET A 316 5.32 -18.23 10.99
N TYR A 317 5.85 -18.70 9.85
CA TYR A 317 6.24 -17.81 8.76
C TYR A 317 5.01 -17.20 8.08
N GLY A 318 4.00 -18.02 7.80
CA GLY A 318 2.73 -17.54 7.25
C GLY A 318 2.03 -16.53 8.17
N GLU A 319 2.09 -16.76 9.48
CA GLU A 319 1.54 -15.89 10.50
C GLU A 319 2.23 -14.51 10.53
N LYS A 320 3.57 -14.47 10.47
CA LYS A 320 4.32 -13.20 10.38
C LYS A 320 3.94 -12.39 9.15
N LEU A 321 3.86 -13.04 7.98
CA LEU A 321 3.48 -12.38 6.74
C LEU A 321 2.06 -11.77 6.81
N LYS A 322 1.12 -12.50 7.40
CA LYS A 322 -0.26 -12.02 7.60
C LYS A 322 -0.33 -10.81 8.53
N LYS A 323 0.40 -10.87 9.65
CA LYS A 323 0.51 -9.76 10.61
C LYS A 323 1.10 -8.52 9.96
N HIS A 324 2.23 -8.65 9.29
CA HIS A 324 2.87 -7.52 8.64
C HIS A 324 1.97 -6.87 7.57
N LEU A 325 1.23 -7.69 6.79
CA LEU A 325 0.24 -7.15 5.85
C LEU A 325 -0.95 -6.45 6.54
N PHE A 326 -1.41 -6.95 7.68
CA PHE A 326 -2.43 -6.28 8.50
C PHE A 326 -1.94 -4.93 9.01
N TYR A 327 -0.72 -4.89 9.54
CA TYR A 327 -0.06 -3.66 10.01
C TYR A 327 0.04 -2.63 8.87
N TYR A 328 0.57 -3.03 7.71
CA TYR A 328 0.63 -2.20 6.51
C TYR A 328 -0.74 -1.61 6.12
N MET A 329 -1.77 -2.46 6.02
CA MET A 329 -3.10 -2.02 5.60
C MET A 329 -3.74 -1.05 6.60
N LYS A 330 -3.54 -1.28 7.90
CA LYS A 330 -4.02 -0.36 8.94
C LYS A 330 -3.34 1.00 8.84
N LEU A 331 -2.03 1.05 8.68
CA LEU A 331 -1.29 2.30 8.54
C LEU A 331 -1.67 3.03 7.24
N LEU A 332 -1.80 2.31 6.12
CA LEU A 332 -2.22 2.89 4.84
C LEU A 332 -3.61 3.51 4.93
N ALA A 333 -4.57 2.82 5.54
CA ALA A 333 -5.92 3.35 5.72
C ALA A 333 -5.94 4.57 6.63
N TYR A 334 -5.24 4.51 7.75
CA TYR A 334 -5.12 5.62 8.67
C TYR A 334 -4.48 6.85 8.01
N SER A 335 -3.34 6.66 7.33
CA SER A 335 -2.61 7.77 6.73
C SER A 335 -3.31 8.37 5.50
N SER A 336 -4.08 7.58 4.75
CA SER A 336 -4.81 8.03 3.56
C SER A 336 -6.16 8.68 3.84
N ALA A 337 -6.75 8.50 5.03
CA ALA A 337 -8.09 8.98 5.36
C ALA A 337 -8.27 10.48 5.09
N GLY A 338 -7.35 11.31 5.60
CA GLY A 338 -7.40 12.76 5.39
C GLY A 338 -7.23 13.19 3.93
N TYR A 339 -6.44 12.43 3.15
CA TYR A 339 -6.26 12.68 1.72
C TYR A 339 -7.53 12.33 0.92
N LEU A 340 -8.18 11.21 1.26
CA LEU A 340 -9.47 10.83 0.68
C LEU A 340 -10.57 11.85 0.99
N GLU A 341 -10.62 12.37 2.23
CA GLU A 341 -11.57 13.42 2.63
C GLU A 341 -11.35 14.72 1.83
N TYR A 342 -10.10 15.15 1.68
CA TYR A 342 -9.72 16.28 0.84
C TYR A 342 -10.18 16.10 -0.61
N LEU A 343 -9.86 14.94 -1.23
CA LEU A 343 -10.22 14.66 -2.61
C LEU A 343 -11.74 14.62 -2.79
N GLU A 344 -12.46 13.92 -1.91
CA GLU A 344 -13.92 13.84 -1.95
C GLU A 344 -14.55 15.23 -1.88
N LYS A 345 -14.10 16.08 -0.96
CA LYS A 345 -14.61 17.45 -0.84
C LYS A 345 -14.40 18.24 -2.13
N SER A 346 -13.21 18.17 -2.72
CA SER A 346 -12.90 18.84 -3.99
C SER A 346 -13.75 18.30 -5.15
N ILE A 347 -14.03 17.01 -5.18
CA ILE A 347 -14.88 16.39 -6.22
C ILE A 347 -16.33 16.85 -6.06
N VAL A 348 -16.87 16.82 -4.84
CA VAL A 348 -18.23 17.28 -4.55
C VAL A 348 -18.41 18.74 -4.97
N ASP A 349 -17.47 19.61 -4.60
CA ASP A 349 -17.52 21.03 -4.94
C ASP A 349 -17.41 21.27 -6.45
N ALA A 350 -16.65 20.43 -7.16
CA ALA A 350 -16.50 20.54 -8.61
C ALA A 350 -17.78 20.12 -9.33
N LEU A 351 -18.38 19.00 -8.92
CA LEU A 351 -19.64 18.51 -9.48
C LEU A 351 -20.80 19.49 -9.21
N GLN A 352 -20.80 20.18 -8.07
CA GLN A 352 -21.82 21.20 -7.76
C GLN A 352 -21.65 22.49 -8.58
N ALA A 353 -20.42 22.87 -8.92
CA ALA A 353 -20.16 24.04 -9.75
C ALA A 353 -20.49 23.82 -11.24
N GLU A 354 -20.54 22.56 -11.66
CA GLU A 354 -20.89 22.15 -13.02
C GLU A 354 -22.40 21.84 -13.21
N ALA A 355 -23.15 21.69 -12.11
CA ALA A 355 -24.60 21.46 -12.10
C ALA A 355 -25.38 22.79 -12.21
#